data_AF-A0A142XJY2-F1
#
_entry.id   AF-A0A142XJY2-F1
#
_cell.length_a   1.000
_cell.length_b   1.000
_cell.length_c   1.000
_cell.angle_alpha   90.00
_cell.angle_beta   90.00
_cell.angle_gamma   90.00
#
_symmetry.space_group_name_H-M   'P 1'
#
loop_
_entity.id
_entity.type
_entity.pdbx_description
1 polymer ?
#
loop_
_entity_poly.entity_id
_entity_poly.type
_entity_poly.pdbx_seq_one_letter_code
_entity_poly.pdbx_strand_id
1 'polypeptide(L)'
;MGAAAKVAVLVAGAVVAAGIGFVVTGWIASQPPVLTVVAATALCLSSAIATFLLADAVFRHTPQFGPIAVLMGTGVRMAVAVVGVLLLSEALAKYGTPRDEFAGWVAYLYIATLAIECGLLMYGSKTQVIPEKAP
;
A
#
# COMPACT_ATOMS: atom_id res chain seq x y z
N MET A 1 -1.77 17.19 -9.35
CA MET A 1 -0.75 16.15 -9.66
C MET A 1 -1.32 15.13 -10.62
N GLY A 2 -0.59 14.80 -11.70
CA GLY A 2 -0.97 13.70 -12.59
C GLY A 2 -0.86 12.32 -11.91
N ALA A 3 -1.55 11.31 -12.44
CA ALA A 3 -1.58 9.96 -11.86
C ALA A 3 -0.18 9.37 -11.66
N ALA A 4 0.74 9.59 -12.61
CA ALA A 4 2.13 9.15 -12.53
C ALA A 4 2.89 9.73 -11.31
N ALA A 5 2.65 10.99 -10.97
CA ALA A 5 3.27 11.63 -9.81
C ALA A 5 2.75 11.04 -8.49
N LYS A 6 1.46 10.71 -8.42
CA LYS A 6 0.86 10.08 -7.24
C LYS A 6 1.39 8.65 -7.05
N VAL A 7 1.51 7.88 -8.14
CA VAL A 7 2.12 6.55 -8.12
C VAL A 7 3.59 6.62 -7.69
N ALA A 8 4.36 7.58 -8.20
CA ALA A 8 5.75 7.75 -7.80
C ALA A 8 5.91 8.05 -6.30
N VAL A 9 5.02 8.88 -5.72
CA VAL A 9 5.01 9.13 -4.27
C VAL A 9 4.66 7.87 -3.48
N LEU A 10 3.71 7.06 -3.99
CA LEU A 10 3.33 5.81 -3.33
C LEU A 10 4.47 4.80 -3.35
N VAL A 11 5.18 4.67 -4.48
CA VAL A 11 6.37 3.83 -4.62
C VAL A 11 7.49 4.32 -3.70
N ALA A 12 7.80 5.62 -3.74
CA ALA A 12 8.85 6.20 -2.90
C ALA A 12 8.55 6.01 -1.42
N GLY A 13 7.31 6.27 -0.98
CA GLY A 13 6.90 6.07 0.40
C GLY A 13 6.94 4.60 0.84
N ALA A 14 6.58 3.67 -0.03
CA ALA A 14 6.70 2.23 0.26
C ALA A 14 8.16 1.79 0.40
N VAL A 15 9.05 2.27 -0.49
CA VAL A 15 10.50 1.99 -0.42
C VAL A 15 11.12 2.58 0.85
N VAL A 16 10.74 3.81 1.21
CA VAL A 16 11.19 4.45 2.45
C VAL A 16 10.70 3.68 3.67
N ALA A 17 9.41 3.28 3.71
CA ALA A 17 8.87 2.47 4.80
C ALA A 17 9.61 1.12 4.91
N ALA A 18 9.83 0.42 3.80
CA ALA A 18 10.59 -0.82 3.78
C ALA A 18 12.03 -0.61 4.30
N GLY A 19 12.70 0.46 3.89
CA GLY A 19 14.03 0.83 4.35
C GLY A 19 14.08 1.15 5.85
N ILE A 20 13.11 1.91 6.36
CA ILE A 20 12.98 2.22 7.80
C ILE A 20 12.78 0.93 8.59
N GLY A 21 11.82 0.09 8.16
CA GLY A 21 11.59 -1.21 8.76
C GLY A 21 12.88 -2.02 8.81
N PHE A 22 13.66 -2.03 7.72
CA PHE A 22 14.85 -2.88 7.59
C PHE A 22 15.94 -2.42 8.55
N VAL A 23 16.17 -1.10 8.64
CA VAL A 23 17.13 -0.50 9.57
C VAL A 23 16.73 -0.76 11.02
N VAL A 24 15.44 -0.60 11.35
CA VAL A 24 14.93 -0.81 12.72
C VAL A 24 15.02 -2.28 13.13
N THR A 25 14.60 -3.21 12.26
CA THR A 25 14.72 -4.64 12.54
C THR A 25 16.17 -5.10 12.60
N GLY A 26 17.04 -4.57 11.74
CA GLY A 26 18.48 -4.89 11.77
C GLY A 26 19.20 -4.35 13.00
N TRP A 27 18.63 -3.35 13.69
CA TRP A 27 19.14 -2.84 14.97
C TRP A 27 18.64 -3.66 16.18
N ILE A 28 17.46 -4.26 16.09
CA ILE A 28 16.76 -4.90 17.22
C ILE A 28 16.88 -6.43 17.17
N ALA A 29 17.00 -7.02 15.99
CA ALA A 29 17.03 -8.46 15.76
C ALA A 29 18.04 -8.85 14.67
N SER A 30 18.41 -10.13 14.62
CA SER A 30 19.14 -10.73 13.50
C SER A 30 18.48 -10.33 12.18
N GLN A 31 19.26 -9.87 11.20
CA GLN A 31 18.75 -9.26 9.96
C GLN A 31 17.65 -10.13 9.32
N PRO A 32 16.45 -9.58 9.05
CA PRO A 32 15.43 -10.31 8.33
C PRO A 32 15.96 -10.66 6.93
N PRO A 33 15.58 -11.83 6.37
CA PRO A 33 15.97 -12.19 5.02
C PRO A 33 15.50 -11.10 4.06
N VAL A 34 16.41 -10.52 3.28
CA VAL A 34 16.10 -9.48 2.28
C VAL A 34 14.95 -9.92 1.36
N LEU A 35 14.88 -11.22 1.08
CA LEU A 35 13.81 -11.84 0.29
C LEU A 35 12.41 -11.62 0.90
N THR A 36 12.29 -11.67 2.23
CA THR A 36 11.03 -11.47 2.97
C THR A 36 10.51 -10.06 2.80
N VAL A 37 11.41 -9.07 2.94
CA VAL A 37 11.07 -7.65 2.79
C VAL A 37 10.71 -7.34 1.34
N VAL A 38 11.46 -7.88 0.38
CA VAL A 38 11.17 -7.71 -1.05
C VAL A 38 9.83 -8.33 -1.42
N ALA A 39 9.53 -9.55 -0.96
CA ALA A 39 8.27 -10.23 -1.21
C ALA A 39 7.07 -9.48 -0.60
N ALA A 40 7.20 -9.05 0.66
CA ALA A 40 6.15 -8.27 1.33
C ALA A 40 5.94 -6.92 0.63
N THR A 41 7.01 -6.24 0.23
CA THR A 41 6.94 -4.98 -0.50
C THR A 41 6.28 -5.16 -1.84
N ALA A 42 6.65 -6.17 -2.62
CA ALA A 42 6.04 -6.43 -3.92
C ALA A 42 4.54 -6.74 -3.80
N LEU A 43 4.16 -7.55 -2.81
CA LEU A 43 2.76 -7.90 -2.54
C LEU A 43 1.94 -6.66 -2.16
N CYS A 44 2.41 -5.86 -1.19
CA CYS A 44 1.71 -4.67 -0.73
C CYS A 44 1.67 -3.57 -1.80
N LEU A 45 2.79 -3.35 -2.50
CA LEU A 45 2.93 -2.28 -3.49
C LEU A 45 2.10 -2.55 -4.75
N SER A 46 2.14 -3.77 -5.28
CA SER A 46 1.36 -4.12 -6.47
C SER A 46 -0.14 -3.96 -6.22
N SER A 47 -0.61 -4.43 -5.06
CA SER A 47 -2.00 -4.31 -4.64
C SER A 47 -2.38 -2.84 -4.41
N ALA A 48 -1.53 -2.05 -3.76
CA ALA A 48 -1.75 -0.62 -3.55
C ALA A 48 -1.86 0.17 -4.88
N ILE A 49 -0.96 -0.09 -5.83
CA ILE A 49 -0.98 0.57 -7.14
C ILE A 49 -2.26 0.21 -7.89
N ALA A 50 -2.66 -1.06 -7.88
CA ALA A 50 -3.89 -1.50 -8.54
C ALA A 50 -5.12 -0.80 -7.97
N THR A 51 -5.23 -0.72 -6.63
CA THR A 51 -6.34 -0.04 -5.96
C THR A 51 -6.33 1.45 -6.24
N PHE A 52 -5.17 2.07 -6.21
CA PHE A 52 -5.02 3.49 -6.46
C PHE A 52 -5.44 3.86 -7.89
N LEU A 53 -5.02 3.08 -8.89
CA LEU A 53 -5.41 3.29 -10.29
C LEU A 53 -6.92 3.06 -10.49
N LEU A 54 -7.49 2.05 -9.85
CA LEU A 54 -8.92 1.78 -9.89
C LEU A 54 -9.71 2.94 -9.25
N ALA A 55 -9.26 3.42 -8.08
CA ALA A 55 -9.89 4.54 -7.39
C ALA A 55 -9.79 5.84 -8.23
N ASP A 56 -8.62 6.20 -8.76
CA ASP A 56 -8.46 7.40 -9.59
C ASP A 56 -9.33 7.32 -10.86
N ALA A 57 -9.46 6.14 -11.48
CA ALA A 57 -10.36 5.93 -12.61
C ALA A 57 -11.84 6.13 -12.23
N VAL A 58 -12.30 5.55 -11.11
CA VAL A 58 -13.69 5.69 -10.64
C VAL A 58 -13.98 7.13 -10.24
N PHE A 59 -13.08 7.80 -9.51
CA PHE A 59 -13.25 9.20 -9.11
C PHE A 59 -13.43 10.15 -10.31
N ARG A 60 -12.80 9.86 -11.45
CA ARG A 60 -12.93 10.68 -12.67
C ARG A 60 -14.26 10.50 -13.40
N HIS A 61 -14.87 9.32 -13.34
CA HIS A 61 -16.14 9.05 -14.03
C HIS A 61 -17.35 9.27 -13.12
N THR A 62 -17.26 8.89 -11.86
CA THR A 62 -18.37 8.92 -10.91
C THR A 62 -17.89 9.31 -9.50
N PRO A 63 -17.73 10.62 -9.22
CA PRO A 63 -17.17 11.08 -7.94
C PRO A 63 -18.00 10.66 -6.71
N GLN A 64 -19.30 10.44 -6.90
CA GLN A 64 -20.22 9.97 -5.85
C GLN A 64 -19.88 8.55 -5.35
N PHE A 65 -19.31 7.70 -6.21
CA PHE A 65 -18.92 6.33 -5.87
C PHE A 65 -17.47 6.23 -5.39
N GLY A 66 -16.72 7.33 -5.37
CA GLY A 66 -15.31 7.35 -4.96
C GLY A 66 -15.03 6.69 -3.59
N PRO A 67 -15.76 7.05 -2.51
CA PRO A 67 -15.59 6.42 -1.21
C PRO A 67 -15.86 4.91 -1.22
N ILE A 68 -16.88 4.46 -1.98
CA ILE A 68 -17.22 3.04 -2.11
C ILE A 68 -16.12 2.27 -2.85
N ALA A 69 -15.55 2.86 -3.91
CA ALA A 69 -14.44 2.26 -4.64
C ALA A 69 -13.18 2.11 -3.76
N VAL A 70 -12.88 3.11 -2.93
CA VAL A 70 -11.79 3.03 -1.94
C VAL A 70 -12.07 1.93 -0.91
N LEU A 71 -13.30 1.83 -0.41
CA LEU A 71 -13.67 0.82 0.57
C LEU A 71 -13.57 -0.61 0.00
N MET A 72 -14.12 -0.83 -1.20
CA MET A 72 -14.01 -2.09 -1.94
C MET A 72 -12.55 -2.43 -2.25
N GLY A 73 -11.78 -1.45 -2.71
CA GLY A 73 -10.37 -1.58 -2.99
C GLY A 73 -9.55 -1.98 -1.77
N THR A 74 -9.84 -1.39 -0.61
CA THR A 74 -9.20 -1.71 0.67
C THR A 74 -9.53 -3.14 1.10
N GLY A 75 -10.79 -3.56 0.94
CA GLY A 75 -11.23 -4.93 1.20
C GLY A 75 -10.51 -5.95 0.31
N VAL A 76 -10.39 -5.67 -0.99
CA VAL A 76 -9.64 -6.52 -1.93
C VAL A 76 -8.16 -6.57 -1.56
N ARG A 77 -7.53 -5.44 -1.23
CA ARG A 77 -6.13 -5.40 -0.75
C ARG A 77 -5.92 -6.26 0.48
N MET A 78 -6.85 -6.22 1.42
CA MET A 78 -6.76 -7.04 2.64
C MET A 78 -6.86 -8.53 2.30
N ALA A 79 -7.79 -8.91 1.42
CA ALA A 79 -7.90 -10.29 0.95
C ALA A 79 -6.61 -10.75 0.24
N VAL A 80 -6.04 -9.92 -0.64
CA VAL A 80 -4.77 -10.20 -1.32
C VAL A 80 -3.61 -10.31 -0.34
N ALA A 81 -3.55 -9.45 0.67
CA ALA A 81 -2.53 -9.51 1.71
C ALA A 81 -2.63 -10.81 2.52
N VAL A 82 -3.84 -11.20 2.94
CA VAL A 82 -4.07 -12.44 3.69
C VAL A 82 -3.73 -13.68 2.85
N VAL A 83 -4.26 -13.75 1.62
CA VAL A 83 -3.99 -14.88 0.71
C VAL A 83 -2.50 -14.92 0.34
N GLY A 84 -1.88 -13.77 0.09
CA GLY A 84 -0.45 -13.66 -0.19
C GLY A 84 0.39 -14.12 0.99
N VAL A 85 0.04 -13.74 2.23
CA VAL A 85 0.71 -14.24 3.44
C VAL A 85 0.58 -15.76 3.53
N LEU A 86 -0.61 -16.31 3.34
CA LEU A 86 -0.83 -17.76 3.39
C LEU A 86 0.03 -18.49 2.35
N LEU A 87 -0.07 -18.11 1.08
CA LEU A 87 0.62 -18.78 -0.02
C LEU A 87 2.14 -18.58 0.01
N LEU A 88 2.62 -17.36 0.28
CA LEU A 88 4.06 -17.08 0.30
C LEU A 88 4.71 -17.56 1.60
N SER A 89 3.98 -17.67 2.71
CA SER A 89 4.57 -18.19 3.96
C SER A 89 5.06 -19.63 3.81
N GLU A 90 4.34 -20.48 3.06
CA GLU A 90 4.79 -21.85 2.80
C GLU A 90 6.03 -21.89 1.89
N ALA A 91 6.11 -20.99 0.91
CA ALA A 91 7.27 -20.87 0.05
C ALA A 91 8.50 -20.33 0.81
N LEU A 92 8.30 -19.34 1.68
CA LEU A 92 9.35 -18.70 2.49
C LEU A 92 9.80 -19.55 3.68
N ALA A 93 8.94 -20.45 4.18
CA ALA A 93 9.31 -21.43 5.20
C ALA A 93 10.49 -22.31 4.75
N LYS A 94 10.57 -22.63 3.44
CA LYS A 94 11.71 -23.37 2.85
C LYS A 94 13.03 -22.61 2.93
N TYR A 95 12.98 -21.29 3.10
CA TYR A 95 14.14 -20.41 3.24
C TYR A 95 14.40 -19.98 4.69
N GLY A 96 13.76 -20.66 5.66
CA GLY A 96 13.97 -20.41 7.09
C GLY A 96 13.31 -19.14 7.62
N THR A 97 12.34 -18.56 6.90
CA THR A 97 11.58 -17.40 7.38
C THR A 97 10.35 -17.86 8.16
N PRO A 98 10.19 -17.49 9.43
CA PRO A 98 8.98 -17.77 10.19
C PRO A 98 7.79 -17.03 9.58
N ARG A 99 6.63 -17.68 9.55
CA ARG A 99 5.39 -17.09 9.04
C ARG A 99 5.01 -15.79 9.78
N ASP A 100 5.25 -15.75 11.09
CA ASP A 100 4.89 -14.63 11.96
C ASP A 100 5.69 -13.37 11.61
N GLU A 101 6.97 -13.55 11.28
CA GLU A 101 7.85 -12.46 10.86
C GLU A 101 7.42 -11.89 9.50
N PHE A 102 7.12 -12.77 8.52
CA PHE A 102 6.61 -12.34 7.23
C PHE A 102 5.25 -11.63 7.33
N ALA A 103 4.34 -12.16 8.16
CA ALA A 103 3.05 -11.53 8.42
C ALA A 103 3.20 -10.14 9.05
N GLY A 104 4.14 -9.97 9.99
CA GLY A 104 4.46 -8.67 10.58
C GLY A 104 4.94 -7.65 9.54
N TRP A 105 5.82 -8.07 8.63
CA TRP A 105 6.29 -7.24 7.53
C TRP A 105 5.18 -6.81 6.57
N VAL A 106 4.32 -7.75 6.17
CA VAL A 106 3.17 -7.46 5.33
C VAL A 106 2.21 -6.50 6.03
N ALA A 107 1.94 -6.69 7.32
CA ALA A 107 1.07 -5.79 8.09
C ALA A 107 1.65 -4.37 8.17
N TYR A 108 2.94 -4.24 8.46
CA TYR A 108 3.62 -2.95 8.52
C TYR A 108 3.56 -2.21 7.18
N LEU A 109 3.94 -2.88 6.09
CA LEU A 109 3.93 -2.29 4.75
C LEU A 109 2.51 -1.99 4.25
N TYR A 110 1.54 -2.84 4.60
CA TYR A 110 0.13 -2.60 4.31
C TYR A 110 -0.35 -1.30 4.96
N ILE A 111 -0.12 -1.11 6.26
CA ILE A 111 -0.52 0.11 6.99
C ILE A 111 0.20 1.33 6.41
N ALA A 112 1.52 1.24 6.16
CA ALA A 112 2.29 2.35 5.62
C ALA A 112 1.76 2.80 4.24
N THR A 113 1.55 1.85 3.33
CA THR A 113 1.04 2.16 1.98
C THR A 113 -0.41 2.65 2.00
N LEU A 114 -1.24 2.15 2.92
CA LEU A 114 -2.61 2.62 3.11
C LEU A 114 -2.64 4.06 3.64
N ALA A 115 -1.79 4.41 4.60
CA ALA A 115 -1.66 5.78 5.11
C ALA A 115 -1.24 6.76 4.00
N ILE A 116 -0.27 6.37 3.17
CA ILE A 116 0.17 7.18 2.02
C ILE A 116 -0.96 7.35 1.01
N GLU A 117 -1.69 6.28 0.69
CA GLU A 117 -2.82 6.33 -0.23
C GLU A 117 -3.93 7.26 0.28
N CYS A 118 -4.33 7.13 1.55
CA CYS A 118 -5.30 8.03 2.17
C CYS A 118 -4.84 9.49 2.14
N GLY A 119 -3.55 9.75 2.45
CA GLY A 119 -2.97 11.09 2.37
C GLY A 119 -3.01 11.68 0.96
N LEU A 120 -2.67 10.89 -0.05
CA LEU A 120 -2.71 11.30 -1.47
C LEU A 120 -4.13 11.61 -1.95
N LEU A 121 -5.11 10.80 -1.53
CA LEU A 121 -6.52 11.01 -1.87
C LEU A 121 -7.07 12.28 -1.20
N MET A 122 -6.77 12.52 0.08
CA MET A 122 -7.17 13.73 0.79
C MET A 122 -6.53 15.00 0.19
N TYR A 123 -5.25 14.94 -0.19
CA TYR A 123 -4.55 16.08 -0.78
C TYR A 123 -5.08 16.42 -2.18
N GLY A 124 -5.43 15.40 -2.99
CA GLY A 124 -6.00 15.60 -4.32
C GLY A 124 -7.39 16.24 -4.32
N SER A 125 -8.21 15.99 -3.30
CA SER A 125 -9.60 16.45 -3.21
C SER A 125 -9.72 17.97 -2.95
N LYS A 126 -8.78 18.57 -2.21
CA LYS A 126 -8.80 20.02 -1.92
C LYS A 126 -8.65 20.92 -3.15
N THR A 127 -8.14 20.41 -4.27
CA THR A 127 -7.96 21.17 -5.51
C THR A 127 -9.22 21.32 -6.37
N GLN A 128 -10.34 20.65 -6.03
CA GLN A 128 -11.57 20.68 -6.84
C GLN A 128 -12.74 21.48 -6.24
N VAL A 129 -12.53 22.24 -5.15
CA VAL A 129 -13.54 23.20 -4.69
C VAL A 129 -13.54 24.39 -5.65
N ILE A 130 -14.38 24.30 -6.69
CA ILE A 130 -14.69 25.38 -7.62
C ILE A 130 -15.30 26.54 -6.81
N PRO A 131 -14.88 27.80 -7.04
CA PRO A 131 -15.43 28.96 -6.35
C PRO A 131 -16.94 29.02 -6.57
N GLU A 132 -17.67 29.02 -5.46
CA GLU A 132 -19.07 29.38 -5.39
C GLU A 132 -19.24 30.71 -6.14
N LYS A 133 -19.89 30.66 -7.31
CA LYS A 133 -20.37 31.89 -7.95
C LYS A 133 -21.40 32.48 -6.99
N ALA A 134 -20.94 33.47 -6.22
CA ALA A 134 -21.81 34.33 -5.43
C ALA A 134 -22.83 35.02 -6.37
N PRO A 135 -24.09 35.15 -5.94
CA PRO A 135 -25.20 35.67 -6.74
C PRO A 135 -25.03 37.12 -7.16
#